data_AF-A0A3M9ZP76-F1
#
_entry.id   AF-A0A3M9ZP76-F1
#
_cell.length_a   1.000
_cell.length_b   1.000
_cell.length_c   1.000
_cell.angle_alpha   90.00
_cell.angle_beta   90.00
_cell.angle_gamma   90.00
#
_symmetry.space_group_name_H-M   'P 1'
#
loop_
_entity.id
_entity.type
_entity.pdbx_description
1 polymer ?
#
loop_
_entity_poly.entity_id
_entity_poly.type
_entity_poly.pdbx_seq_one_letter_code
_entity_poly.pdbx_strand_id
1 'polypeptide(L)' 'MDWTLGAAAIALLVIGLVGQGFEMRRINAAAGGEGGPNVFADRRNLKWYAIIGAGVALWIAAERL' A
#
# COMPACT_ATOMS: atom_id res chain seq x y z
N MET A 1 -6.00 9.39 20.49
CA MET A 1 -5.95 8.17 19.64
C MET A 1 -7.34 7.59 19.54
N ASP A 2 -8.07 8.09 18.56
CA ASP A 2 -9.35 7.52 18.17
C ASP A 2 -9.15 6.08 17.64
N TRP A 3 -9.76 5.13 18.33
CA TRP A 3 -9.62 3.70 18.02
C TRP A 3 -10.24 3.31 16.68
N THR A 4 -11.33 3.99 16.27
CA THR A 4 -12.02 3.69 15.02
C THR A 4 -11.17 4.12 13.84
N LEU A 5 -10.61 5.34 13.91
CA LEU A 5 -9.69 5.86 12.90
C LEU A 5 -8.37 5.05 12.89
N GLY A 6 -7.86 4.66 14.06
CA GLY A 6 -6.69 3.80 14.18
C GLY A 6 -6.90 2.43 13.51
N ALA A 7 -8.03 1.77 13.76
CA ALA A 7 -8.37 0.50 13.11
C ALA A 7 -8.52 0.64 11.59
N ALA A 8 -9.17 1.71 11.13
CA ALA A 8 -9.30 2.01 9.70
C ALA A 8 -7.93 2.27 9.04
N ALA A 9 -7.04 2.97 9.73
CA ALA A 9 -5.67 3.22 9.25
C ALA A 9 -4.89 1.91 9.09
N ILE A 10 -4.96 1.01 10.06
CA ILE A 10 -4.34 -0.33 9.98
C ILE A 10 -4.93 -1.12 8.81
N ALA A 11 -6.25 -1.13 8.65
CA ALA A 11 -6.90 -1.84 7.55
C ALA A 11 -6.41 -1.33 6.18
N LEU A 12 -6.31 0.00 6.00
CA LEU A 12 -5.75 0.60 4.79
C LEU A 12 -4.30 0.19 4.56
N LEU A 13 -3.45 0.24 5.59
CA LEU A 13 -2.05 -0.18 5.48
C LEU A 13 -1.92 -1.65 5.07
N VAL A 14 -2.70 -2.55 5.68
CA VAL A 14 -2.71 -3.98 5.34
C VAL A 14 -3.14 -4.19 3.89
N ILE A 15 -4.26 -3.59 3.48
CA ILE A 15 -4.77 -3.70 2.10
C ILE A 15 -3.74 -3.16 1.11
N GLY A 16 -3.15 -1.99 1.41
CA GLY A 16 -2.14 -1.35 0.57
C GLY A 16 -0.90 -2.22 0.37
N LEU A 17 -0.32 -2.72 1.46
CA LEU A 17 0.89 -3.55 1.42
C LEU A 17 0.64 -4.91 0.74
N VAL A 18 -0.43 -5.60 1.13
CA VAL A 18 -0.77 -6.91 0.57
C VAL A 18 -1.13 -6.79 -0.92
N GLY A 19 -1.97 -5.82 -1.27
CA GLY A 19 -2.34 -5.54 -2.66
C GLY A 19 -1.14 -5.19 -3.53
N GLN A 20 -0.22 -4.36 -3.02
CA GLN A 20 1.04 -4.05 -3.70
C GLN A 20 1.86 -5.31 -3.96
N GLY A 21 2.00 -6.20 -2.98
CA GLY A 21 2.73 -7.46 -3.14
C GLY A 21 2.16 -8.35 -4.25
N PHE A 22 0.83 -8.47 -4.34
CA PHE A 22 0.19 -9.22 -5.42
C PHE A 22 0.35 -8.55 -6.79
N GLU A 23 0.24 -7.23 -6.87
CA GLU A 23 0.45 -6.49 -8.12
C GLU A 23 1.91 -6.60 -8.58
N MET A 24 2.87 -6.49 -7.68
CA MET A 24 4.30 -6.68 -7.96
C MET A 24 4.60 -8.09 -8.47
N ARG A 25 3.97 -9.12 -7.89
CA ARG A 25 4.06 -10.50 -8.42
C ARG A 25 3.57 -10.57 -9.86
N ARG A 26 2.46 -9.89 -10.18
CA ARG A 26 1.88 -9.84 -11.53
C ARG A 26 2.78 -9.07 -12.51
N ILE A 27 3.32 -7.92 -12.09
CA ILE A 27 4.27 -7.12 -12.86
C ILE A 27 5.50 -7.96 -13.20
N ASN A 28 6.09 -8.62 -12.19
CA ASN A 28 7.29 -9.43 -12.36
C ASN A 28 7.05 -10.60 -13.32
N ALA A 29 5.94 -11.32 -13.16
CA ALA A 29 5.58 -12.43 -14.04
C ALA A 29 5.39 -11.96 -15.50
N ALA A 30 4.79 -10.79 -15.73
CA ALA A 30 4.63 -10.22 -17.06
C ALA A 30 5.97 -9.76 -17.70
N ALA A 31 6.98 -9.49 -16.88
CA ALA A 31 8.31 -9.06 -17.30
C ALA A 31 9.32 -10.23 -17.46
N GLY A 32 8.85 -11.48 -17.48
CA GLY A 32 9.72 -12.66 -17.61
C GLY A 32 10.26 -13.21 -16.28
N GLY A 33 9.87 -12.63 -15.15
CA GLY A 33 10.12 -13.19 -13.82
C GLY A 33 11.49 -12.88 -13.21
N GLU A 34 12.36 -12.17 -13.91
CA GLU A 34 13.76 -11.93 -13.49
C GLU A 34 13.90 -10.98 -12.28
N GLY A 35 12.84 -10.24 -11.92
CA GLY A 35 12.87 -9.30 -10.81
C GLY A 35 13.71 -8.06 -11.13
N GLY A 36 13.19 -6.88 -10.84
CA GLY A 36 13.94 -5.64 -11.05
C GLY A 36 13.36 -4.46 -10.27
N PRO A 37 14.16 -3.41 -10.04
CA PRO A 37 13.72 -2.21 -9.31
C PRO A 37 12.52 -1.53 -9.97
N ASN A 38 12.36 -1.70 -11.29
CA ASN A 38 11.22 -1.21 -12.05
C ASN A 38 9.88 -1.80 -11.58
N VAL A 39 9.89 -2.97 -10.94
CA VAL A 39 8.67 -3.60 -10.39
C VAL A 39 8.04 -2.74 -9.30
N PHE A 40 8.83 -1.96 -8.54
CA PHE A 40 8.33 -1.05 -7.51
C PHE A 40 7.83 0.27 -8.12
N ALA A 41 8.58 0.82 -9.07
CA ALA A 41 8.24 2.08 -9.73
C ALA A 41 7.14 1.98 -10.81
N ASP A 42 6.61 0.78 -11.06
CA ASP A 42 5.55 0.58 -12.05
C ASP A 42 4.29 1.38 -11.68
N ARG A 43 3.69 2.05 -12.68
CA ARG A 43 2.49 2.87 -12.51
C ARG A 43 1.31 2.10 -11.92
N ARG A 44 1.25 0.78 -12.10
CA ARG A 44 0.23 -0.09 -11.49
C ARG A 44 0.29 -0.10 -9.96
N ASN A 45 1.45 0.20 -9.36
CA ASN A 45 1.59 0.31 -7.91
C ASN A 45 1.10 1.64 -7.33
N LEU A 46 0.89 2.66 -8.16
CA LEU A 46 0.53 4.01 -7.68
C LEU A 46 -0.73 4.01 -6.80
N LYS A 47 -1.73 3.18 -7.15
CA LYS A 47 -2.95 3.02 -6.35
C LYS A 47 -2.67 2.44 -4.96
N TRP A 48 -1.72 1.52 -4.86
CA TRP A 48 -1.36 0.91 -3.58
C TRP A 48 -0.57 1.88 -2.71
N TYR A 49 0.33 2.66 -3.29
CA TYR A 49 1.01 3.76 -2.58
C TYR A 49 0.03 4.82 -2.09
N ALA A 50 -1.00 5.15 -2.87
CA ALA A 50 -2.06 6.06 -2.44
C ALA A 50 -2.82 5.50 -1.23
N ILE A 51 -3.16 4.21 -1.22
CA ILE A 51 -3.84 3.55 -0.09
C ILE A 51 -2.94 3.54 1.15
N ILE A 52 -1.65 3.20 0.99
CA ILE A 52 -0.68 3.22 2.10
C ILE A 52 -0.56 4.64 2.66
N GLY A 53 -0.37 5.64 1.80
CA GLY A 53 -0.28 7.04 2.20
C GLY A 53 -1.54 7.53 2.92
N ALA A 54 -2.72 7.13 2.44
CA ALA A 54 -3.98 7.43 3.12
C ALA A 54 -4.06 6.76 4.50
N GLY A 55 -3.61 5.51 4.63
CA GLY A 55 -3.52 4.82 5.92
C GLY A 55 -2.60 5.54 6.91
N VAL A 56 -1.42 5.98 6.46
CA VAL A 56 -0.49 6.77 7.31
C VAL A 56 -1.12 8.11 7.70
N ALA A 57 -1.73 8.83 6.77
CA ALA A 57 -2.38 10.11 7.07
C ALA A 57 -3.54 9.93 8.07
N LEU A 58 -4.32 8.86 7.92
CA LEU A 58 -5.41 8.53 8.83
C LEU A 58 -4.91 8.13 10.22
N TRP A 59 -3.78 7.44 10.30
CA TRP A 59 -3.11 7.14 11.58
C TRP A 59 -2.71 8.43 12.30
N ILE A 60 -2.06 9.35 11.60
CA ILE A 60 -1.66 10.66 12.16
C ILE A 60 -2.91 11.41 12.64
N ALA A 61 -3.99 11.42 11.85
CA ALA A 61 -5.25 12.04 12.27
C ALA A 61 -5.83 11.37 13.53
N ALA A 62 -5.81 10.04 13.59
CA ALA A 62 -6.27 9.28 14.74
C ALA A 62 -5.51 9.64 16.02
N GLU A 63 -4.19 9.84 15.94
CA GLU A 63 -3.38 10.24 17.10
C GLU A 63 -3.71 11.64 17.63
N ARG A 64 -4.13 12.55 16.75
CA ARG A 64 -4.41 13.96 17.07
C ARG A 64 -5.87 14.25 17.44
N LEU A 65 -6.74 13.24 17.36
CA LEU A 65 -8.14 13.26 17.80
C LEU A 65 -8.30 12.41 19.08
#